data_AF-A0A9D6GPF5-F1
#
_entry.id   AF-A0A9D6GPF5-F1
#
_cell.length_a   1.000
_cell.length_b   1.000
_cell.length_c   1.000
_cell.angle_alpha   90.00
_cell.angle_beta   90.00
_cell.angle_gamma   90.00
#
_symmetry.space_group_name_H-M   'P 1'
#
loop_
_entity.id
_entity.type
_entity.pdbx_description
1 polymer ?
#
loop_
_entity_poly.entity_id
_entity_poly.type
_entity_poly.pdbx_seq_one_letter_code
_entity_poly.pdbx_strand_id
1 'polypeptide(L)'
;MRRGHVALAIAALVLAAGVGGWMQGRPSAGLSPAEAPVASSASGLSAAMRALPGLGGSPSGPNPWATVASAPPTSPLDHVAPPVFKAHARGGLLVDPQAGVDMERLNALYERDQALQKIAEATQGLPPQAQREARELYEQHAQYSRALSHALGPPSESPTLDEARQQLKVLRDLRAQYFGERAEALFGPEEALQQRLLDDAAEAMRTQKLSLEEAVGQAQAKMSQEMANTAPRR
;
A
#
# COMPACT_ATOMS: atom_id res chain seq x y z
N MET A 1 24.10 7.29 -3.17
CA MET A 1 23.76 5.85 -3.21
C MET A 1 22.26 5.72 -3.43
N ARG A 2 21.85 5.34 -4.64
CA ARG A 2 20.44 5.16 -5.02
C ARG A 2 19.97 3.81 -4.46
N ARG A 3 18.99 3.82 -3.55
CA ARG A 3 18.36 2.61 -3.00
C ARG A 3 17.35 2.09 -4.04
N GLY A 4 17.66 0.95 -4.65
CA GLY A 4 16.77 0.28 -5.59
C GLY A 4 15.64 -0.42 -4.85
N HIS A 5 14.40 -0.11 -5.25
CA HIS A 5 13.20 -0.86 -4.86
C HIS A 5 13.01 -2.02 -5.83
N VAL A 6 13.36 -3.24 -5.43
CA VAL A 6 13.11 -4.51 -6.16
C VAL A 6 13.24 -5.63 -5.12
N ALA A 7 12.38 -6.64 -4.94
CA ALA A 7 11.04 -6.97 -5.39
C ALA A 7 10.49 -7.99 -4.37
N LEU A 8 9.26 -7.80 -3.91
CA LEU A 8 8.55 -8.74 -3.05
C LEU A 8 7.36 -9.26 -3.88
N ALA A 9 7.65 -9.93 -4.99
CA ALA A 9 6.74 -10.02 -6.14
C ALA A 9 5.54 -10.97 -5.98
N ILE A 10 5.40 -11.72 -4.88
CA ILE A 10 4.22 -12.59 -4.68
C ILE A 10 3.41 -12.15 -3.45
N ALA A 11 4.06 -11.82 -2.33
CA ALA A 11 3.34 -11.31 -1.15
C ALA A 11 2.95 -9.81 -1.27
N ALA A 12 3.71 -8.97 -1.99
CA ALA A 12 3.32 -7.56 -2.19
C ALA A 12 2.26 -7.39 -3.28
N LEU A 13 2.11 -8.35 -4.19
CA LEU A 13 1.04 -8.34 -5.19
C LEU A 13 -0.33 -8.63 -4.56
N VAL A 14 -0.37 -9.35 -3.43
CA VAL A 14 -1.59 -9.54 -2.62
C VAL A 14 -1.93 -8.27 -1.79
N LEU A 15 -0.93 -7.58 -1.23
CA LEU A 15 -1.16 -6.32 -0.51
C LEU A 15 -1.68 -5.19 -1.43
N ALA A 16 -1.23 -5.12 -2.68
CA ALA A 16 -1.71 -4.12 -3.64
C ALA A 16 -3.16 -4.40 -4.12
N ALA A 17 -3.56 -5.67 -4.22
CA ALA A 17 -4.91 -6.03 -4.63
C ALA A 17 -5.95 -5.91 -3.50
N GLY A 18 -5.54 -6.13 -2.24
CA GLY A 18 -6.43 -6.02 -1.07
C GLY A 18 -6.86 -4.59 -0.71
N VAL A 19 -6.03 -3.59 -1.02
CA VAL A 19 -6.32 -2.18 -0.70
C VAL A 19 -7.07 -1.46 -1.84
N GLY A 20 -6.99 -1.94 -3.09
CA GLY A 20 -7.60 -1.29 -4.24
C GLY A 20 -9.09 -1.61 -4.49
N GLY A 21 -9.59 -2.75 -4.03
CA GLY A 21 -10.91 -3.26 -4.41
C GLY A 21 -12.11 -2.65 -3.67
N TRP A 22 -11.90 -1.99 -2.52
CA TRP A 22 -12.99 -1.56 -1.63
C TRP A 22 -13.34 -0.06 -1.71
N MET A 23 -12.65 0.75 -2.50
CA MET A 23 -12.90 2.20 -2.59
C MET A 23 -13.34 2.76 -3.95
N GLN A 24 -13.57 1.94 -4.98
CA GLN A 24 -14.05 2.45 -6.28
C GLN A 24 -15.56 2.34 -6.43
N GLY A 25 -16.25 3.30 -5.83
CA GLY A 25 -17.68 3.49 -5.99
C GLY A 25 -18.06 4.96 -6.18
N ARG A 26 -17.47 5.68 -7.16
CA ARG A 26 -18.07 6.88 -7.80
C ARG A 26 -17.57 7.07 -9.24
N PRO A 27 -18.45 7.28 -10.23
CA PRO A 27 -18.07 7.52 -11.61
C PRO A 27 -17.83 9.01 -11.85
N SER A 28 -16.72 9.34 -12.52
CA SER A 28 -16.61 10.58 -13.29
C SER A 28 -16.19 10.20 -14.71
N ALA A 29 -17.16 10.26 -15.60
CA ALA A 29 -17.00 10.14 -17.03
C ALA A 29 -16.15 11.29 -17.59
N GLY A 30 -15.36 11.02 -18.64
CA GLY A 30 -14.88 12.07 -19.54
C GLY A 30 -13.53 11.88 -20.22
N LEU A 31 -13.47 10.99 -21.22
CA LEU A 31 -12.84 11.19 -22.54
C LEU A 31 -11.31 11.48 -22.65
N SER A 32 -10.53 10.41 -22.95
CA SER A 32 -9.76 10.11 -24.19
C SER A 32 -8.87 11.17 -24.93
N PRO A 33 -7.89 10.75 -25.78
CA PRO A 33 -6.45 11.01 -25.62
C PRO A 33 -5.74 11.65 -26.85
N ALA A 34 -4.39 11.60 -26.87
CA ALA A 34 -3.39 12.06 -27.87
C ALA A 34 -2.67 13.35 -27.43
N GLU A 35 -1.35 13.51 -27.53
CA GLU A 35 -0.46 13.27 -28.67
C GLU A 35 1.01 13.21 -28.19
N ALA A 36 1.85 12.42 -28.85
CA ALA A 36 3.30 12.41 -28.66
C ALA A 36 3.98 13.34 -29.68
N PRO A 37 5.06 14.07 -29.35
CA PRO A 37 5.91 14.65 -30.38
C PRO A 37 7.16 13.81 -30.63
N VAL A 38 7.34 13.52 -31.91
CA VAL A 38 8.57 13.04 -32.57
C VAL A 38 9.56 14.17 -32.81
N ALA A 39 10.85 13.81 -32.76
CA ALA A 39 12.01 14.35 -33.48
C ALA A 39 12.45 15.82 -33.32
N SER A 40 13.73 16.03 -32.98
CA SER A 40 14.67 16.55 -33.98
C SER A 40 16.13 16.56 -33.52
N SER A 41 16.98 16.30 -34.51
CA SER A 41 18.41 16.03 -34.45
C SER A 41 19.28 17.24 -34.12
N ALA A 42 20.50 16.90 -33.70
CA ALA A 42 21.68 17.74 -33.55
C ALA A 42 21.87 18.80 -34.65
N SER A 43 22.38 19.98 -34.26
CA SER A 43 23.41 20.71 -35.00
C SER A 43 23.94 21.90 -34.18
N GLY A 44 25.27 21.97 -34.06
CA GLY A 44 25.98 23.26 -34.12
C GLY A 44 26.28 23.97 -32.80
N LEU A 45 27.28 23.47 -32.07
CA LEU A 45 28.14 24.35 -31.27
C LEU A 45 28.86 25.35 -32.20
N SER A 46 29.00 26.58 -31.70
CA SER A 46 29.99 27.58 -32.10
C SER A 46 29.81 28.26 -33.46
N ALA A 47 29.08 29.38 -33.47
CA ALA A 47 29.42 30.52 -34.32
C ALA A 47 28.92 31.83 -33.71
N ALA A 48 29.81 32.83 -33.72
CA ALA A 48 29.53 34.26 -33.52
C ALA A 48 29.37 34.78 -32.08
N MET A 49 30.43 34.60 -31.29
CA MET A 49 30.86 35.68 -30.39
C MET A 49 31.47 36.80 -31.27
N ARG A 50 30.75 37.92 -31.49
CA ARG A 50 31.37 39.19 -31.89
C ARG A 50 30.43 40.40 -31.71
N ALA A 51 31.02 41.45 -31.09
CA ALA A 51 30.64 42.87 -31.07
C ALA A 51 29.77 43.43 -29.90
N LEU A 52 30.41 43.72 -28.76
CA LEU A 52 30.72 45.05 -28.14
C LEU A 52 29.67 46.22 -28.16
N PRO A 53 29.81 47.25 -27.27
CA PRO A 53 28.89 47.55 -26.17
C PRO A 53 28.16 48.90 -26.32
N GLY A 54 27.10 49.14 -25.52
CA GLY A 54 26.40 50.42 -25.46
C GLY A 54 25.64 50.61 -24.16
N LEU A 55 25.90 51.73 -23.49
CA LEU A 55 25.28 52.22 -22.26
C LEU A 55 23.76 52.47 -22.42
N GLY A 56 23.02 52.23 -21.34
CA GLY A 56 21.84 53.02 -20.99
C GLY A 56 20.50 52.30 -21.07
N GLY A 57 19.80 52.27 -19.94
CA GLY A 57 18.35 52.05 -19.88
C GLY A 57 17.95 50.87 -19.00
N SER A 58 17.54 51.15 -17.77
CA SER A 58 16.52 50.32 -17.11
C SER A 58 15.20 50.51 -17.83
N PRO A 59 14.54 49.44 -18.31
CA PRO A 59 13.10 49.41 -18.30
C PRO A 59 12.66 48.59 -17.08
N SER A 60 12.00 49.27 -16.15
CA SER A 60 11.12 48.65 -15.17
C SER A 60 10.02 47.90 -15.91
N GLY A 61 10.30 46.64 -16.27
CA GLY A 61 9.30 45.69 -16.74
C GLY A 61 8.67 44.97 -15.53
N PRO A 62 7.36 44.66 -15.55
CA PRO A 62 6.76 43.82 -14.53
C PRO A 62 7.51 42.48 -14.50
N ASN A 63 8.08 42.11 -13.35
CA ASN A 63 8.80 40.86 -13.21
C ASN A 63 7.79 39.71 -13.42
N PRO A 64 7.87 38.93 -14.52
CA PRO A 64 6.92 37.85 -14.79
C PRO A 64 7.07 36.68 -13.81
N TRP A 65 8.01 36.77 -12.86
CA TRP A 65 8.18 35.84 -11.75
C TRP A 65 7.54 36.29 -10.43
N ALA A 66 6.79 37.40 -10.42
CA ALA A 66 6.00 37.76 -9.25
C ALA A 66 4.79 36.81 -9.09
N THR A 67 5.00 35.83 -8.21
CA THR A 67 3.97 35.04 -7.52
C THR A 67 3.25 34.00 -8.38
N VAL A 68 3.96 32.92 -8.71
CA VAL A 68 3.31 31.62 -8.59
C VAL A 68 3.19 31.37 -7.10
N ALA A 69 2.00 31.57 -6.53
CA ALA A 69 1.70 31.09 -5.20
C ALA A 69 1.90 29.57 -5.25
N SER A 70 3.06 29.10 -4.78
CA SER A 70 3.27 27.67 -4.56
C SER A 70 2.14 27.21 -3.66
N ALA A 71 1.24 26.40 -4.21
CA ALA A 71 0.37 25.58 -3.38
C ALA A 71 1.26 24.91 -2.33
N PRO A 72 0.84 24.85 -1.06
CA PRO A 72 1.62 24.16 -0.04
C PRO A 72 1.95 22.75 -0.58
N PRO A 73 3.18 22.26 -0.40
CA PRO A 73 3.53 20.94 -0.89
C PRO A 73 2.55 19.93 -0.29
N THR A 74 1.65 19.41 -1.12
CA THR A 74 0.73 18.34 -0.73
C THR A 74 1.57 17.13 -0.39
N SER A 75 1.49 16.68 0.85
CA SER A 75 2.17 15.47 1.28
C SER A 75 1.57 14.29 0.53
N PRO A 76 2.37 13.31 0.05
CA PRO A 76 1.82 12.10 -0.55
C PRO A 76 0.90 11.31 0.40
N LEU A 77 0.96 11.61 1.71
CA LEU A 77 0.08 11.02 2.73
C LEU A 77 -1.29 11.71 2.83
N ASP A 78 -1.50 12.87 2.21
CA ASP A 78 -2.76 13.63 2.29
C ASP A 78 -3.94 12.92 1.59
N HIS A 79 -3.64 11.96 0.71
CA HIS A 79 -4.64 11.16 0.00
C HIS A 79 -4.94 9.80 0.67
N VAL A 80 -4.29 9.50 1.80
CA VAL A 80 -4.47 8.23 2.50
C VAL A 80 -5.72 8.29 3.36
N ALA A 81 -6.60 7.30 3.21
CA ALA A 81 -7.80 7.20 4.03
C ALA A 81 -7.43 7.08 5.52
N PRO A 82 -8.07 7.89 6.40
CA PRO A 82 -7.81 7.83 7.83
C PRO A 82 -8.19 6.46 8.40
N PRO A 83 -7.54 6.01 9.47
CA PRO A 83 -7.91 4.76 10.13
C PRO A 83 -9.31 4.86 10.73
N VAL A 84 -10.06 3.77 10.72
CA VAL A 84 -11.43 3.71 11.21
C VAL A 84 -11.55 2.67 12.31
N PHE A 85 -11.68 3.13 13.55
CA PHE A 85 -11.90 2.27 14.71
C PHE A 85 -13.34 2.31 15.17
N LYS A 86 -13.84 1.18 15.65
CA LYS A 86 -15.22 1.04 16.15
C LYS A 86 -15.18 0.48 17.56
N ALA A 87 -16.20 0.77 18.36
CA ALA A 87 -16.41 0.12 19.65
C ALA A 87 -17.54 -0.91 19.54
N HIS A 88 -17.40 -2.04 20.22
CA HIS A 88 -18.49 -3.00 20.36
C HIS A 88 -19.45 -2.59 21.49
N ALA A 89 -20.61 -3.25 21.61
CA ALA A 89 -21.66 -2.90 22.58
C ALA A 89 -21.20 -2.86 24.06
N ARG A 90 -20.13 -3.57 24.43
CA ARG A 90 -19.55 -3.54 25.78
C ARG A 90 -18.56 -2.38 26.02
N GLY A 91 -18.38 -1.46 25.06
CA GLY A 91 -17.55 -0.26 25.20
C GLY A 91 -16.04 -0.42 24.89
N GLY A 92 -15.56 -1.65 24.68
CA GLY A 92 -14.23 -1.96 24.17
C GLY A 92 -14.11 -1.83 22.64
N LEU A 93 -12.87 -1.86 22.15
CA LEU A 93 -12.53 -1.80 20.73
C LEU A 93 -13.08 -3.04 20.01
N LEU A 94 -13.72 -2.81 18.87
CA LEU A 94 -14.06 -3.88 17.94
C LEU A 94 -12.79 -4.31 17.21
N VAL A 95 -12.34 -5.53 17.50
CA VAL A 95 -11.18 -6.15 16.85
C VAL A 95 -11.68 -6.93 15.64
N ASP A 96 -11.51 -6.36 14.46
CA ASP A 96 -11.95 -6.91 13.18
C ASP A 96 -10.82 -6.79 12.11
N PRO A 97 -10.98 -7.35 10.91
CA PRO A 97 -9.93 -7.29 9.89
C PRO A 97 -9.56 -5.87 9.48
N GLN A 98 -10.54 -4.95 9.51
CA GLN A 98 -10.29 -3.54 9.19
C GLN A 98 -9.36 -2.89 10.21
N ALA A 99 -9.57 -3.18 11.51
CA ALA A 99 -8.68 -2.71 12.56
C ALA A 99 -7.24 -3.23 12.36
N GLY A 100 -7.07 -4.49 11.94
CA GLY A 100 -5.76 -5.05 11.59
C GLY A 100 -5.07 -4.29 10.47
N VAL A 101 -5.77 -4.10 9.35
CA VAL A 101 -5.27 -3.35 8.19
C VAL A 101 -4.92 -1.90 8.54
N ASP A 102 -5.73 -1.24 9.36
CA ASP A 102 -5.47 0.14 9.77
C ASP A 102 -4.23 0.23 10.69
N MET A 103 -4.01 -0.76 11.56
CA MET A 103 -2.77 -0.83 12.37
C MET A 103 -1.52 -1.07 11.52
N GLU A 104 -1.61 -1.95 10.53
CA GLU A 104 -0.53 -2.19 9.58
C GLU A 104 -0.19 -0.91 8.81
N ARG A 105 -1.21 -0.24 8.28
CA ARG A 105 -1.05 1.03 7.56
C ARG A 105 -0.40 2.10 8.45
N LEU A 106 -0.85 2.23 9.69
CA LEU A 106 -0.30 3.19 10.63
C LEU A 106 1.18 2.93 10.91
N ASN A 107 1.56 1.67 11.11
CA ASN A 107 2.95 1.27 11.35
C ASN A 107 3.84 1.40 10.10
N ALA A 108 3.27 1.27 8.91
CA ALA A 108 4.01 1.38 7.65
C ALA A 108 4.24 2.83 7.20
N LEU A 109 3.30 3.73 7.49
CA LEU A 109 3.30 5.10 6.94
C LEU A 109 3.76 6.18 7.91
N TYR A 110 3.73 5.91 9.21
CA TYR A 110 3.99 6.92 10.23
C TYR A 110 5.00 6.45 11.25
N GLU A 111 5.80 7.40 11.75
CA GLU A 111 6.60 7.21 12.95
C GLU A 111 5.69 7.01 14.18
N ARG A 112 6.22 6.40 15.24
CA ARG A 112 5.44 6.01 16.43
C ARG A 112 4.55 7.13 16.97
N ASP A 113 5.11 8.31 17.19
CA ASP A 113 4.37 9.41 17.82
C ASP A 113 3.26 9.95 16.90
N GLN A 114 3.51 9.98 15.58
CA GLN A 114 2.52 10.37 14.58
C GLN A 114 1.39 9.33 14.47
N ALA A 115 1.73 8.04 14.50
CA ALA A 115 0.75 6.97 14.50
C ALA A 115 -0.16 7.03 15.75
N LEU A 116 0.42 7.25 16.93
CA LEU A 116 -0.33 7.42 18.18
C LEU A 116 -1.25 8.65 18.15
N GLN A 117 -0.81 9.75 17.53
CA GLN A 117 -1.67 10.91 17.30
C GLN A 117 -2.83 10.58 16.37
N LYS A 118 -2.59 9.87 15.27
CA LYS A 118 -3.64 9.43 14.33
C LYS A 118 -4.65 8.50 14.99
N ILE A 119 -4.20 7.61 15.87
CA ILE A 119 -5.09 6.77 16.69
C ILE A 119 -5.92 7.62 17.64
N ALA A 120 -5.31 8.61 18.31
CA ALA A 120 -6.04 9.50 19.20
C ALA A 120 -7.13 10.31 18.46
N GLU A 121 -6.81 10.84 17.27
CA GLU A 121 -7.76 11.52 16.38
C GLU A 121 -8.91 10.58 15.97
N ALA A 122 -8.59 9.37 15.51
CA ALA A 122 -9.57 8.40 15.03
C ALA A 122 -10.44 7.78 16.13
N THR A 123 -10.00 7.83 17.40
CA THR A 123 -10.71 7.22 18.53
C THR A 123 -11.35 8.25 19.46
N GLN A 124 -11.25 9.55 19.19
CA GLN A 124 -11.74 10.63 20.06
C GLN A 124 -13.22 10.49 20.45
N GLY A 125 -14.06 9.99 19.53
CA GLY A 125 -15.49 9.76 19.76
C GLY A 125 -15.83 8.40 20.40
N LEU A 126 -14.85 7.54 20.64
CA LEU A 126 -15.06 6.21 21.23
C LEU A 126 -14.96 6.24 22.77
N PRO A 127 -15.52 5.24 23.46
CA PRO A 127 -15.38 5.13 24.91
C PRO A 127 -13.90 5.08 25.34
N PRO A 128 -13.54 5.57 26.55
CA PRO A 128 -12.16 5.60 27.02
C PRO A 128 -11.46 4.23 27.02
N GLN A 129 -12.23 3.15 27.22
CA GLN A 129 -11.70 1.80 27.13
C GLN A 129 -11.23 1.47 25.70
N ALA A 130 -12.07 1.69 24.68
CA ALA A 130 -11.70 1.48 23.29
C ALA A 130 -10.50 2.34 22.85
N GLN A 131 -10.39 3.57 23.35
CA GLN A 131 -9.23 4.43 23.07
C GLN A 131 -7.92 3.84 23.61
N ARG A 132 -7.94 3.28 24.83
CA ARG A 132 -6.78 2.59 25.42
C ARG A 132 -6.44 1.33 24.64
N GLU A 133 -7.44 0.49 24.38
CA GLU A 133 -7.27 -0.78 23.65
C GLU A 133 -6.73 -0.56 22.23
N ALA A 134 -7.11 0.53 21.55
CA ALA A 134 -6.56 0.89 20.24
C ALA A 134 -5.06 1.21 20.30
N ARG A 135 -4.61 1.95 21.33
CA ARG A 135 -3.19 2.23 21.53
C ARG A 135 -2.40 0.97 21.86
N GLU A 136 -2.94 0.13 22.74
CA GLU A 136 -2.34 -1.16 23.10
C GLU A 136 -2.22 -2.09 21.88
N LEU A 137 -3.27 -2.16 21.05
CA LEU A 137 -3.25 -2.94 19.83
C LEU A 137 -2.19 -2.46 18.84
N TYR A 138 -2.00 -1.13 18.71
CA TYR A 138 -0.92 -0.57 17.89
C TYR A 138 0.47 -0.95 18.42
N GLU A 139 0.70 -0.82 19.73
CA GLU A 139 2.00 -1.17 20.32
C GLU A 139 2.33 -2.65 20.16
N GLN A 140 1.32 -3.52 20.31
CA GLN A 140 1.42 -4.94 20.05
C GLN A 140 1.73 -5.23 18.57
N HIS A 141 1.06 -4.54 17.66
CA HIS A 141 1.32 -4.64 16.22
C HIS A 141 2.74 -4.18 15.86
N ALA A 142 3.23 -3.09 16.45
CA ALA A 142 4.60 -2.61 16.23
C ALA A 142 5.65 -3.63 16.71
N GLN A 143 5.39 -4.33 17.82
CA GLN A 143 6.24 -5.43 18.29
C GLN A 143 6.20 -6.63 17.34
N TYR A 144 5.01 -7.03 16.90
CA TYR A 144 4.81 -8.09 15.91
C TYR A 144 5.54 -7.78 14.60
N SER A 145 5.41 -6.55 14.06
CA SER A 145 6.04 -6.15 12.81
C SER A 145 7.57 -6.24 12.87
N ARG A 146 8.19 -5.90 14.01
CA ARG A 146 9.63 -6.12 14.23
C ARG A 146 9.99 -7.60 14.28
N ALA A 147 9.21 -8.43 14.96
CA ALA A 147 9.46 -9.86 15.00
C ALA A 147 9.31 -10.51 13.61
N LEU A 148 8.33 -10.06 12.84
CA LEU A 148 8.06 -10.53 11.50
C LEU A 148 9.22 -10.25 10.55
N SER A 149 9.79 -9.04 10.58
CA SER A 149 10.93 -8.69 9.73
C SER A 149 12.18 -9.51 10.05
N HIS A 150 12.37 -9.90 11.31
CA HIS A 150 13.43 -10.84 11.70
C HIS A 150 13.15 -12.28 11.26
N ALA A 151 11.89 -12.72 11.30
CA ALA A 151 11.52 -14.11 11.02
C ALA A 151 11.50 -14.44 9.51
N LEU A 152 11.03 -13.54 8.66
CA LEU A 152 10.91 -13.80 7.21
C LEU A 152 12.21 -13.57 6.43
N GLY A 153 13.16 -12.80 6.98
CA GLY A 153 14.42 -12.51 6.32
C GLY A 153 14.26 -11.77 4.98
N PRO A 154 15.33 -11.62 4.19
CA PRO A 154 15.25 -11.04 2.86
C PRO A 154 14.52 -11.99 1.89
N PRO A 155 13.80 -11.46 0.88
CA PRO A 155 13.12 -12.29 -0.11
C PRO A 155 14.11 -13.08 -0.98
N SER A 156 13.74 -14.30 -1.33
CA SER A 156 14.47 -15.14 -2.30
C SER A 156 14.35 -14.58 -3.73
N GLU A 157 15.41 -14.72 -4.53
CA GLU A 157 15.41 -14.29 -5.94
C GLU A 157 14.50 -15.14 -6.83
N SER A 158 14.24 -16.39 -6.45
CA SER A 158 13.38 -17.33 -7.17
C SER A 158 12.49 -18.07 -6.18
N PRO A 159 11.37 -17.47 -5.75
CA PRO A 159 10.51 -18.04 -4.73
C PRO A 159 9.83 -19.31 -5.23
N THR A 160 9.72 -20.31 -4.36
CA THR A 160 8.98 -21.55 -4.63
C THR A 160 7.62 -21.56 -3.91
N LEU A 161 6.73 -22.45 -4.33
CA LEU A 161 5.43 -22.60 -3.68
C LEU A 161 5.55 -23.11 -2.23
N ASP A 162 6.53 -23.98 -1.96
CA ASP A 162 6.79 -24.50 -0.62
C ASP A 162 7.34 -23.42 0.30
N GLU A 163 8.23 -22.54 -0.20
CA GLU A 163 8.69 -21.37 0.55
C GLU A 163 7.52 -20.44 0.87
N ALA A 164 6.62 -20.17 -0.07
CA ALA A 164 5.45 -19.34 0.18
C ALA A 164 4.50 -19.95 1.24
N ARG A 165 4.29 -21.28 1.20
CA ARG A 165 3.53 -22.01 2.26
C ARG A 165 4.22 -21.91 3.61
N GLN A 166 5.54 -22.03 3.64
CA GLN A 166 6.32 -21.89 4.87
C GLN A 166 6.26 -20.47 5.42
N GLN A 167 6.33 -19.44 4.57
CA GLN A 167 6.18 -18.03 4.98
C GLN A 167 4.78 -17.78 5.56
N LEU A 168 3.72 -18.30 4.92
CA LEU A 168 2.37 -18.22 5.46
C LEU A 168 2.26 -18.91 6.82
N LYS A 169 2.90 -20.07 7.00
CA LYS A 169 2.94 -20.75 8.30
C LYS A 169 3.63 -19.88 9.36
N VAL A 170 4.79 -19.29 9.05
CA VAL A 170 5.52 -18.40 9.97
C VAL A 170 4.68 -17.18 10.34
N LEU A 171 3.97 -16.58 9.38
CA LEU A 171 3.04 -15.48 9.62
C LEU A 171 1.95 -15.88 10.63
N ARG A 172 1.30 -17.02 10.40
CA ARG A 172 0.24 -17.55 11.27
C ARG A 172 0.73 -17.82 12.68
N ASP A 173 1.89 -18.48 12.82
CA ASP A 173 2.48 -18.81 14.11
C ASP A 173 2.82 -17.53 14.90
N LEU A 174 3.42 -16.53 14.25
CA LEU A 174 3.69 -15.24 14.87
C LEU A 174 2.41 -14.49 15.25
N ARG A 175 1.40 -14.47 14.38
CA ARG A 175 0.12 -13.80 14.68
C ARG A 175 -0.56 -14.46 15.88
N ALA A 176 -0.55 -15.79 15.97
CA ALA A 176 -1.05 -16.51 17.14
C ALA A 176 -0.24 -16.18 18.42
N GLN A 177 1.09 -16.10 18.32
CA GLN A 177 1.96 -15.75 19.45
C GLN A 177 1.70 -14.34 19.97
N TYR A 178 1.55 -13.36 19.07
CA TYR A 178 1.40 -11.96 19.45
C TYR A 178 -0.03 -11.62 19.82
N PHE A 179 -1.04 -12.09 19.08
CA PHE A 179 -2.43 -11.65 19.25
C PHE A 179 -3.33 -12.67 19.96
N GLY A 180 -2.89 -13.92 20.11
CA GLY A 180 -3.65 -14.99 20.75
C GLY A 180 -4.98 -15.21 20.03
N GLU A 181 -6.07 -15.27 20.80
CA GLU A 181 -7.43 -15.46 20.28
C GLU A 181 -7.88 -14.38 19.29
N ARG A 182 -7.27 -13.19 19.35
CA ARG A 182 -7.59 -12.07 18.44
C ARG A 182 -6.98 -12.25 17.04
N ALA A 183 -6.03 -13.17 16.86
CA ALA A 183 -5.36 -13.38 15.58
C ALA A 183 -6.35 -13.73 14.46
N GLU A 184 -7.30 -14.62 14.74
CA GLU A 184 -8.31 -15.04 13.77
C GLU A 184 -9.21 -13.87 13.32
N ALA A 185 -9.64 -13.05 14.27
CA ALA A 185 -10.50 -11.90 13.97
C ALA A 185 -9.77 -10.81 13.17
N LEU A 186 -8.46 -10.65 13.37
CA LEU A 186 -7.63 -9.66 12.68
C LEU A 186 -7.15 -10.14 11.31
N PHE A 187 -6.74 -11.40 11.18
CA PHE A 187 -5.98 -11.89 10.04
C PHE A 187 -6.59 -13.12 9.36
N GLY A 188 -7.54 -13.82 10.00
CA GLY A 188 -8.13 -15.06 9.48
C GLY A 188 -8.65 -14.93 8.04
N PRO A 189 -9.41 -13.87 7.69
CA PRO A 189 -9.85 -13.67 6.31
C PRO A 189 -8.72 -13.50 5.29
N GLU A 190 -7.65 -12.79 5.65
CA GLU A 190 -6.47 -12.61 4.81
C GLU A 190 -5.71 -13.93 4.62
N GLU A 191 -5.51 -14.67 5.71
CA GLU A 191 -4.81 -15.96 5.73
C GLU A 191 -5.55 -17.02 4.92
N ALA A 192 -6.89 -17.06 5.03
CA ALA A 192 -7.73 -17.95 4.24
C ALA A 192 -7.61 -17.64 2.75
N LEU A 193 -7.56 -16.36 2.39
CA LEU A 193 -7.38 -15.92 1.01
C LEU A 193 -5.99 -16.30 0.47
N GLN A 194 -4.93 -16.07 1.26
CA GLN A 194 -3.56 -16.45 0.90
C GLN A 194 -3.41 -17.97 0.75
N GLN A 195 -3.95 -18.74 1.70
CA GLN A 195 -3.94 -20.20 1.64
C GLN A 195 -4.65 -20.71 0.38
N ARG A 196 -5.83 -20.17 0.09
CA ARG A 196 -6.60 -20.53 -1.10
C ARG A 196 -5.85 -20.23 -2.40
N LEU A 197 -5.18 -19.09 -2.49
CA LEU A 197 -4.37 -18.73 -3.64
C LEU A 197 -3.23 -19.74 -3.86
N LEU A 198 -2.55 -20.16 -2.80
CA LEU A 198 -1.48 -21.16 -2.86
C LEU A 198 -1.98 -22.56 -3.22
N ASP A 199 -3.19 -22.91 -2.81
CA ASP A 199 -3.83 -24.19 -3.16
C ASP A 199 -4.31 -24.21 -4.62
N ASP A 200 -4.93 -23.12 -5.10
CA ASP A 200 -5.33 -22.98 -6.50
C ASP A 200 -4.10 -23.00 -7.44
N ALA A 201 -3.00 -22.34 -7.06
CA ALA A 201 -1.74 -22.39 -7.82
C ALA A 201 -1.15 -23.82 -7.83
N ALA A 202 -1.13 -24.51 -6.69
CA ALA A 202 -0.67 -25.90 -6.61
C ALA A 202 -1.49 -26.82 -7.54
N GLU A 203 -2.81 -26.65 -7.55
CA GLU A 203 -3.70 -27.41 -8.40
C GLU A 203 -3.45 -27.15 -9.89
N ALA A 204 -3.26 -25.89 -10.29
CA ALA A 204 -2.96 -25.52 -11.67
C ALA A 204 -1.61 -26.12 -12.14
N MET A 205 -0.57 -26.05 -11.31
CA MET A 205 0.72 -26.70 -11.62
C MET A 205 0.57 -28.22 -11.77
N ARG A 206 -0.23 -28.87 -10.91
CA ARG A 206 -0.44 -30.32 -10.93
C ARG A 206 -1.25 -30.80 -12.13
N THR A 207 -2.32 -30.07 -12.48
CA THR A 207 -3.31 -30.50 -13.48
C THR A 207 -3.01 -30.01 -14.89
N GLN A 208 -2.50 -28.78 -15.01
CA GLN A 208 -2.26 -28.10 -16.28
C GLN A 208 -0.76 -28.00 -16.62
N LYS A 209 0.12 -28.47 -15.72
CA LYS A 209 1.59 -28.44 -15.88
C LYS A 209 2.14 -27.03 -16.14
N LEU A 210 1.47 -26.03 -15.57
CA LEU A 210 1.90 -24.63 -15.66
C LEU A 210 3.17 -24.40 -14.86
N SER A 211 3.94 -23.39 -15.27
CA SER A 211 4.97 -22.82 -14.42
C SER A 211 4.35 -22.17 -13.18
N LEU A 212 5.17 -21.90 -12.16
CA LEU A 212 4.70 -21.24 -10.93
C LEU A 212 4.05 -19.88 -11.22
N GLU A 213 4.68 -19.07 -12.09
CA GLU A 213 4.18 -17.74 -12.44
C GLU A 213 2.81 -17.81 -13.12
N GLU A 214 2.65 -18.68 -14.12
CA GLU A 214 1.38 -18.90 -14.82
C GLU A 214 0.29 -19.41 -13.87
N ALA A 215 0.64 -20.36 -12.99
CA ALA A 215 -0.29 -20.90 -12.01
C ALA A 215 -0.77 -19.86 -10.99
N VAL A 216 0.14 -19.02 -10.49
CA VAL A 216 -0.21 -17.90 -9.59
C VAL A 216 -1.09 -16.88 -10.33
N GLY A 217 -0.74 -16.52 -11.57
CA GLY A 217 -1.55 -15.63 -12.38
C GLY A 217 -2.98 -16.15 -12.60
N GLN A 218 -3.13 -17.43 -12.90
CA GLN A 218 -4.44 -18.07 -13.03
C GLN A 218 -5.22 -18.08 -11.72
N ALA A 219 -4.57 -18.40 -10.60
CA ALA A 219 -5.20 -18.40 -9.28
C ALA A 219 -5.69 -16.99 -8.89
N GLN A 220 -4.88 -15.95 -9.15
CA GLN A 220 -5.27 -14.55 -8.93
C GLN A 220 -6.46 -14.13 -9.81
N ALA A 221 -6.46 -14.53 -11.09
CA ALA A 221 -7.55 -14.24 -12.01
C ALA A 221 -8.86 -14.89 -11.57
N LYS A 222 -8.82 -16.17 -11.15
CA LYS A 222 -9.96 -16.91 -10.61
C LYS A 222 -10.53 -16.19 -9.38
N MET A 223 -9.68 -15.86 -8.41
CA MET A 223 -10.07 -15.17 -7.19
C MET A 223 -10.70 -13.79 -7.48
N SER A 224 -10.13 -13.03 -8.42
CA SER A 224 -10.66 -11.72 -8.83
C SER A 224 -12.06 -11.82 -9.45
N GLN A 225 -12.30 -12.84 -10.28
CA GLN A 225 -13.62 -13.10 -10.88
C GLN A 225 -14.66 -13.47 -9.82
N GLU A 226 -14.29 -14.28 -8.84
CA GLU A 226 -15.19 -14.65 -7.73
C GLU A 226 -15.55 -13.46 -6.86
N MET A 227 -14.58 -12.58 -6.57
CA MET A 227 -14.82 -11.32 -5.85
C MET A 227 -15.74 -10.39 -6.65
N ALA A 228 -15.57 -10.29 -7.96
CA ALA A 228 -16.44 -9.50 -8.82
C ALA A 228 -17.87 -10.05 -8.86
N ASN A 229 -18.03 -11.38 -8.85
CA ASN A 229 -19.33 -12.04 -8.89
C ASN A 229 -20.07 -12.02 -7.54
N THR A 230 -19.36 -11.86 -6.43
CA THR A 230 -19.93 -11.76 -5.07
C THR A 230 -20.24 -10.32 -4.64
N ALA A 231 -19.76 -9.32 -5.39
CA ALA A 231 -20.17 -7.93 -5.18
C ALA A 231 -21.66 -7.76 -5.51
N PRO A 232 -22.47 -7.16 -4.61
CA PRO A 232 -23.89 -6.95 -4.86
C PRO A 232 -24.09 -6.09 -6.12
N ARG A 233 -24.81 -6.62 -7.12
CA ARG A 233 -25.29 -5.83 -8.25
C ARG A 233 -26.24 -4.78 -7.69
N ARG A 234 -25.80 -3.53 -7.65
CA ARG A 234 -26.65 -2.38 -7.33
C ARG A 234 -27.42 -1.94 -8.57
#